data_AF-Q5V2T8-F1
#
_entry.id   AF-Q5V2T8-F1
#
_cell.length_a   1.000
_cell.length_b   1.000
_cell.length_c   1.000
_cell.angle_alpha   90.00
_cell.angle_beta   90.00
_cell.angle_gamma   90.00
#
_symmetry.space_group_name_H-M   'P 1'
#
loop_
_entity.id
_entity.type
_entity.pdbx_description
1 polymer ?
#
loop_
_entity_poly.entity_id
_entity_poly.type
_entity_poly.pdbx_seq_one_letter_code
_entity_poly.pdbx_strand_id
1 'polypeptide(L)'
;MVGTGGTTVLYQDSASDLRSQNQELRQQNAELRENLDDTRNDLESTQTRVDELEDQLETRSEDVDQVATNLNQTEEQLNATESQLAETRQSLRDSEDRVEELEGTVDDLQDERDTLQNEVDDLESTIDDLESENEDLEDERAELEDQVSDLQDDIDSLESRISTLEDDIEELENQNQELRDDIETLCSQPENQEKATCEGY
;
A
#
# COMPACT_ATOMS: atom_id res chain seq x y z
N MET A 1 41.77 -131.34 -58.69
CA MET A 1 40.46 -130.92 -59.23
C MET A 1 39.75 -130.18 -58.10
N VAL A 2 39.42 -128.90 -58.31
CA VAL A 2 38.78 -127.95 -57.37
C VAL A 2 39.63 -127.56 -56.13
N GLY A 3 40.66 -126.71 -56.19
CA GLY A 3 41.07 -125.82 -57.27
C GLY A 3 40.01 -124.77 -57.63
N THR A 4 39.31 -124.22 -56.63
CA THR A 4 38.45 -123.01 -56.71
C THR A 4 37.59 -122.85 -55.45
N GLY A 5 37.23 -123.92 -54.74
CA GLY A 5 36.27 -123.87 -53.60
C GLY A 5 36.70 -123.03 -52.40
N GLY A 6 37.91 -123.23 -51.85
CA GLY A 6 38.36 -122.53 -50.64
C GLY A 6 38.71 -121.05 -50.85
N THR A 7 39.26 -120.70 -52.02
CA THR A 7 39.48 -119.29 -52.39
C THR A 7 38.18 -118.60 -52.76
N THR A 8 37.26 -119.28 -53.48
CA THR A 8 35.95 -118.70 -53.83
C THR A 8 35.11 -118.43 -52.59
N VAL A 9 35.17 -119.27 -51.55
CA VAL A 9 34.48 -119.02 -50.28
C VAL A 9 35.09 -117.83 -49.53
N LEU A 10 36.42 -117.71 -49.44
CA LEU A 10 37.08 -116.52 -48.84
C LEU A 10 36.83 -115.23 -49.64
N TYR A 11 36.82 -115.31 -50.98
CA TYR A 11 36.47 -114.19 -51.85
C TYR A 11 34.97 -113.85 -51.78
N GLN A 12 34.09 -114.83 -51.56
CA GLN A 12 32.65 -114.61 -51.36
C GLN A 12 32.38 -113.95 -50.01
N ASP A 13 33.08 -114.37 -48.96
CA ASP A 13 32.99 -113.81 -47.61
C ASP A 13 33.51 -112.37 -47.60
N SER A 14 34.71 -112.14 -48.15
CA SER A 14 35.28 -110.79 -48.33
C SER A 14 34.41 -109.90 -49.23
N ALA A 15 33.79 -110.44 -50.29
CA ALA A 15 32.86 -109.69 -51.13
C ALA A 15 31.52 -109.40 -50.43
N SER A 16 31.09 -110.25 -49.51
CA SER A 16 29.90 -110.04 -48.68
C SER A 16 30.15 -108.96 -47.63
N ASP A 17 31.28 -109.02 -46.94
CA ASP A 17 31.71 -108.00 -45.97
C ASP A 17 31.89 -106.64 -46.65
N LEU A 18 32.54 -106.60 -47.81
CA LEU A 18 32.73 -105.37 -48.56
C LEU A 18 31.39 -104.79 -49.06
N ARG A 19 30.41 -105.63 -49.40
CA ARG A 19 29.04 -105.18 -49.74
C ARG A 19 28.32 -104.62 -48.52
N SER A 20 28.45 -105.26 -47.36
CA SER A 20 27.85 -104.78 -46.11
C SER A 20 28.44 -103.44 -45.69
N GLN A 21 29.77 -103.30 -45.72
CA GLN A 21 30.45 -102.02 -45.48
C GLN A 21 30.05 -100.96 -46.51
N ASN A 22 29.88 -101.30 -47.79
CA ASN A 22 29.43 -100.35 -48.81
C ASN A 22 27.97 -99.90 -48.58
N GLN A 23 27.11 -100.79 -48.08
CA GLN A 23 25.74 -100.47 -47.71
C GLN A 23 25.69 -99.55 -46.48
N GLU A 24 26.48 -99.83 -45.45
CA GLU A 24 26.61 -99.00 -44.26
C GLU A 24 27.17 -97.61 -44.59
N LEU A 25 28.22 -97.54 -45.40
CA LEU A 25 28.76 -96.28 -45.90
C LEU A 25 27.74 -95.48 -46.71
N ARG A 26 26.87 -96.14 -47.48
CA ARG A 26 25.79 -95.45 -48.22
C ARG A 26 24.73 -94.88 -47.27
N GLN A 27 24.39 -95.61 -46.21
CA GLN A 27 23.46 -95.14 -45.19
C GLN A 27 24.04 -93.94 -44.44
N GLN A 28 25.27 -94.05 -43.96
CA GLN A 28 25.98 -92.93 -43.31
C GLN A 28 26.10 -91.71 -44.24
N ASN A 29 26.36 -91.92 -45.54
CA ASN A 29 26.39 -90.82 -46.51
C ASN A 29 25.00 -90.19 -46.74
N ALA A 30 23.91 -90.95 -46.61
CA ALA A 30 22.56 -90.42 -46.70
C ALA A 30 22.22 -89.57 -45.46
N GLU A 31 22.51 -90.10 -44.27
CA GLU A 31 22.31 -89.40 -42.99
C GLU A 31 23.16 -88.12 -42.90
N LEU A 32 24.42 -88.16 -43.34
CA LEU A 32 25.27 -86.97 -43.39
C LEU A 32 24.74 -85.92 -44.37
N ARG A 33 24.11 -86.32 -45.48
CA ARG A 33 23.51 -85.38 -46.43
C ARG A 33 22.26 -84.72 -45.86
N GLU A 34 21.43 -85.48 -45.16
CA GLU A 34 20.24 -84.97 -44.46
C GLU A 34 20.65 -83.97 -43.38
N ASN A 35 21.56 -84.35 -42.48
CA ASN A 35 22.08 -83.46 -41.44
C ASN A 35 22.72 -82.18 -42.02
N LEU A 36 23.42 -82.30 -43.16
CA LEU A 36 24.03 -81.16 -43.83
C LEU A 36 22.98 -80.22 -44.45
N ASP A 37 21.86 -80.77 -44.92
CA ASP A 37 20.73 -79.97 -45.42
C ASP A 37 20.02 -79.26 -44.27
N ASP A 38 19.72 -79.96 -43.18
CA ASP A 38 19.14 -79.39 -41.98
C ASP A 38 20.01 -78.26 -41.41
N THR A 39 21.32 -78.49 -41.29
CA THR A 39 22.27 -77.47 -40.81
C THR A 39 22.32 -76.25 -41.73
N ARG A 40 22.14 -76.42 -43.05
CA ARG A 40 22.08 -75.29 -43.99
C ARG A 40 20.80 -74.48 -43.82
N ASN A 41 19.67 -75.16 -43.65
CA ASN A 41 18.39 -74.52 -43.41
C ASN A 41 18.41 -73.74 -42.09
N ASP A 42 18.99 -74.32 -41.03
CA ASP A 42 19.19 -73.67 -39.73
C ASP A 42 20.12 -72.46 -39.83
N LEU A 43 21.20 -72.57 -40.62
CA LEU A 43 22.14 -71.47 -40.86
C LEU A 43 21.44 -70.30 -41.58
N GLU A 44 20.66 -70.58 -42.62
CA GLU A 44 19.90 -69.57 -43.37
C GLU A 44 18.88 -68.88 -42.47
N SER A 45 18.12 -69.64 -41.67
CA SER A 45 17.18 -69.07 -40.70
C SER A 45 17.87 -68.21 -39.65
N THR A 46 19.04 -68.65 -39.17
CA THR A 46 19.84 -67.89 -38.19
C THR A 46 20.36 -66.60 -38.80
N GLN A 47 20.81 -66.63 -40.06
CA GLN A 47 21.27 -65.44 -40.79
C GLN A 47 20.15 -64.41 -40.92
N THR A 48 18.95 -64.84 -41.36
CA THR A 48 17.78 -63.93 -41.43
C THR A 48 17.46 -63.30 -40.08
N ARG A 49 17.60 -64.06 -38.99
CA ARG A 49 17.33 -63.55 -37.64
C ARG A 49 18.42 -62.59 -37.14
N VAL A 50 19.67 -62.76 -37.58
CA VAL A 50 20.74 -61.79 -37.30
C VAL A 50 20.45 -60.49 -38.02
N ASP A 51 20.10 -60.53 -39.31
CA ASP A 51 19.78 -59.34 -40.09
C ASP A 51 18.60 -58.56 -39.46
N GLU A 52 17.54 -59.26 -39.05
CA GLU A 52 16.39 -58.63 -38.36
C GLU A 52 16.77 -58.01 -37.01
N LEU A 53 17.66 -58.65 -36.24
CA LEU A 53 18.14 -58.10 -34.97
C LEU A 53 19.06 -56.90 -35.18
N GLU A 54 19.84 -56.87 -36.25
CA GLU A 54 20.68 -55.72 -36.62
C GLU A 54 19.81 -54.51 -36.98
N ASP A 55 18.77 -54.69 -37.81
CA ASP A 55 17.80 -53.64 -38.15
C ASP A 55 17.06 -53.10 -36.90
N GLN A 56 16.67 -54.00 -35.99
CA GLN A 56 16.04 -53.61 -34.73
C GLN A 56 17.01 -52.85 -33.83
N LEU A 57 18.28 -53.25 -33.77
CA LEU A 57 19.30 -52.59 -32.96
C LEU A 57 19.56 -51.17 -33.48
N GLU A 58 19.65 -51.00 -34.80
CA GLU A 58 19.81 -49.67 -35.42
C GLU A 58 18.63 -48.77 -35.09
N THR A 59 17.39 -49.24 -35.30
CA THR A 59 16.17 -48.49 -34.95
C THR A 59 16.14 -48.10 -33.47
N ARG A 60 16.53 -49.01 -32.57
CA ARG A 60 16.58 -48.73 -31.13
C ARG A 60 17.68 -47.76 -30.74
N SER A 61 18.79 -47.75 -31.45
CA SER A 61 19.84 -46.75 -31.24
C SER A 61 19.33 -45.35 -31.60
N GLU A 62 18.63 -45.22 -32.72
CA GLU A 62 18.03 -43.96 -33.15
C GLU A 62 16.95 -43.47 -32.15
N ASP A 63 16.09 -44.37 -31.67
CA ASP A 63 15.11 -44.07 -30.63
C ASP A 63 15.79 -43.52 -29.36
N VAL A 64 16.90 -44.13 -28.92
CA VAL A 64 17.65 -43.71 -27.74
C VAL A 64 18.23 -42.31 -27.91
N ASP A 65 18.82 -42.02 -29.06
CA ASP A 65 19.38 -40.69 -29.37
C ASP A 65 18.29 -39.60 -29.40
N GLN A 66 17.13 -39.93 -29.94
CA GLN A 66 15.98 -39.02 -29.97
C GLN A 66 15.42 -38.76 -28.57
N VAL A 67 15.30 -39.80 -27.73
CA VAL A 67 14.86 -39.64 -26.34
C VAL A 67 15.88 -38.86 -25.53
N ALA A 68 17.18 -39.09 -25.71
CA ALA A 68 18.23 -38.33 -25.04
C ALA A 68 18.17 -36.83 -25.39
N THR A 69 17.93 -36.52 -26.67
CA THR A 69 17.75 -35.14 -27.13
C THR A 69 16.52 -34.48 -26.49
N ASN A 70 15.38 -35.18 -26.47
CA ASN A 70 14.15 -34.68 -25.88
C ASN A 70 14.27 -34.49 -24.35
N LEU A 71 14.98 -35.39 -23.67
CA LEU A 71 15.26 -35.29 -22.25
C LEU A 71 16.05 -34.01 -21.95
N ASN A 72 17.14 -33.77 -22.70
CA ASN A 72 17.96 -32.58 -22.52
C ASN A 72 17.16 -31.28 -22.74
N GLN A 73 16.33 -31.22 -23.79
CA GLN A 73 15.44 -30.07 -24.02
C GLN A 73 14.44 -29.85 -22.88
N THR A 74 13.89 -30.94 -22.33
CA THR A 74 12.95 -30.87 -21.21
C THR A 74 13.64 -30.39 -19.93
N GLU A 75 14.88 -30.84 -19.68
CA GLU A 75 15.70 -30.38 -18.55
C GLU A 75 16.02 -28.88 -18.66
N GLU A 76 16.34 -28.38 -19.85
CA GLU A 76 16.56 -26.95 -20.08
C GLU A 76 15.28 -26.13 -19.83
N GLN A 77 14.14 -26.60 -20.34
CA GLN A 77 12.84 -25.96 -20.12
C GLN A 77 12.43 -25.96 -18.64
N LEU A 78 12.70 -27.06 -17.92
CA LEU A 78 12.45 -27.16 -16.49
C LEU A 78 13.25 -26.11 -15.72
N ASN A 79 14.57 -26.03 -15.96
CA ASN A 79 15.43 -25.04 -15.30
C ASN A 79 15.00 -23.60 -15.59
N ALA A 80 14.59 -23.30 -16.84
CA ALA A 80 14.08 -21.98 -17.20
C ALA A 80 12.78 -21.66 -16.44
N THR A 81 11.86 -22.61 -16.36
CA THR A 81 10.58 -22.46 -15.66
C THR A 81 10.79 -22.30 -14.15
N GLU A 82 11.71 -23.06 -13.55
CA GLU A 82 12.06 -22.93 -12.14
C GLU A 82 12.65 -21.54 -11.82
N SER A 83 13.48 -21.01 -12.72
CA SER A 83 14.05 -19.67 -12.59
C SER A 83 12.98 -18.58 -12.66
N GLN A 84 12.08 -18.67 -13.63
CA GLN A 84 10.94 -17.73 -13.77
C GLN A 84 9.99 -17.80 -12.57
N LEU A 85 9.76 -19.00 -12.03
CA LEU A 85 8.93 -19.21 -10.86
C LEU A 85 9.56 -18.58 -9.61
N ALA A 86 10.89 -18.67 -9.46
CA ALA A 86 11.61 -18.02 -8.37
C ALA A 86 11.52 -16.48 -8.46
N GLU A 87 11.73 -15.92 -9.66
CA GLU A 87 11.60 -14.48 -9.92
C GLU A 87 10.18 -13.98 -9.64
N THR A 88 9.17 -14.69 -10.14
CA THR A 88 7.76 -14.33 -9.92
C THR A 88 7.39 -14.37 -8.44
N ARG A 89 7.89 -15.36 -7.69
CA ARG A 89 7.68 -15.44 -6.24
C ARG A 89 8.34 -14.30 -5.49
N GLN A 90 9.51 -13.85 -5.93
CA GLN A 90 10.16 -12.70 -5.31
C GLN A 90 9.38 -11.42 -5.59
N SER A 91 9.00 -11.20 -6.85
CA SER A 91 8.19 -10.05 -7.26
C SER A 91 6.84 -9.99 -6.53
N LEU A 92 6.21 -11.15 -6.27
CA LEU A 92 5.00 -11.23 -5.47
C LEU A 92 5.23 -10.76 -4.03
N ARG A 93 6.29 -11.24 -3.36
CA ARG A 93 6.61 -10.81 -1.99
C ARG A 93 6.90 -9.32 -1.91
N ASP A 94 7.70 -8.80 -2.85
CA ASP A 94 8.02 -7.37 -2.90
C ASP A 94 6.74 -6.52 -3.09
N SER A 95 5.76 -7.05 -3.84
CA SER A 95 4.47 -6.41 -4.02
C SER A 95 3.58 -6.49 -2.78
N GLU A 96 3.59 -7.63 -2.07
CA GLU A 96 2.90 -7.82 -0.78
C GLU A 96 3.44 -6.85 0.28
N ASP A 97 4.77 -6.78 0.44
CA ASP A 97 5.43 -5.84 1.36
C ASP A 97 5.07 -4.38 1.04
N ARG A 98 5.00 -4.03 -0.26
CA ARG A 98 4.60 -2.69 -0.71
C ARG A 98 3.14 -2.37 -0.40
N VAL A 99 2.25 -3.36 -0.47
CA VAL A 99 0.85 -3.18 -0.10
C VAL A 99 0.74 -2.91 1.39
N GLU A 100 1.42 -3.68 2.24
CA GLU A 100 1.43 -3.46 3.70
C GLU A 100 1.97 -2.07 4.07
N GLU A 101 3.04 -1.60 3.42
CA GLU A 101 3.58 -0.24 3.60
C GLU A 101 2.55 0.85 3.23
N LEU A 102 1.85 0.67 2.11
CA LEU A 102 0.84 1.61 1.65
C LEU A 102 -0.40 1.61 2.54
N GLU A 103 -0.83 0.46 3.05
CA GLU A 103 -1.92 0.36 4.02
C GLU A 103 -1.58 1.13 5.30
N GLY A 104 -0.37 0.95 5.84
CA GLY A 104 0.08 1.74 7.00
C GLY A 104 0.11 3.24 6.73
N THR A 105 0.57 3.66 5.54
CA THR A 105 0.57 5.08 5.14
C THR A 105 -0.86 5.64 5.05
N VAL A 106 -1.82 4.84 4.59
CA VAL A 106 -3.23 5.24 4.50
C VAL A 106 -3.82 5.44 5.89
N ASP A 107 -3.54 4.53 6.82
CA ASP A 107 -4.02 4.64 8.20
C ASP A 107 -3.44 5.90 8.88
N ASP A 108 -2.13 6.16 8.75
CA ASP A 108 -1.49 7.36 9.29
C ASP A 108 -2.11 8.66 8.74
N LEU A 109 -2.40 8.70 7.43
CA LEU A 109 -3.04 9.86 6.79
C LEU A 109 -4.50 10.04 7.20
N GLN A 110 -5.21 8.95 7.52
CA GLN A 110 -6.58 9.02 8.04
C GLN A 110 -6.59 9.62 9.44
N ASP A 111 -5.66 9.20 10.31
CA ASP A 111 -5.49 9.74 11.66
C ASP A 111 -5.10 11.23 11.63
N GLU A 112 -4.18 11.61 10.74
CA GLU A 112 -3.80 13.02 10.54
C GLU A 112 -4.99 13.86 10.07
N ARG A 113 -5.78 13.35 9.11
CA ARG A 113 -6.98 14.03 8.62
C ARG A 113 -8.00 14.22 9.74
N ASP A 114 -8.26 13.19 10.54
CA ASP A 114 -9.21 13.27 11.66
C ASP A 114 -8.74 14.27 12.71
N THR A 115 -7.43 14.34 12.98
CA THR A 115 -6.83 15.33 13.89
C THR A 115 -7.02 16.75 13.38
N LEU A 116 -6.70 17.00 12.10
CA LEU A 116 -6.86 18.32 11.48
C LEU A 116 -8.32 18.75 11.41
N GLN A 117 -9.24 17.81 11.19
CA GLN A 117 -10.68 18.08 11.20
C GLN A 117 -11.13 18.57 12.58
N ASN A 118 -10.70 17.92 13.66
CA ASN A 118 -11.02 18.38 15.01
C ASN A 118 -10.40 19.76 15.32
N GLU A 119 -9.17 20.02 14.86
CA GLU A 119 -8.55 21.34 15.02
C GLU A 119 -9.31 22.44 14.29
N VAL A 120 -9.85 22.15 13.09
CA VAL A 120 -10.71 23.09 12.36
C VAL A 120 -12.00 23.36 13.15
N ASP A 121 -12.68 22.32 13.63
CA ASP A 121 -13.92 22.47 14.41
C ASP A 121 -13.69 23.30 15.69
N ASP A 122 -12.56 23.08 16.39
CA ASP A 122 -12.17 23.85 17.58
C ASP A 122 -11.87 25.32 17.25
N LEU A 123 -11.20 25.59 16.12
CA LEU A 123 -10.93 26.95 15.65
C LEU A 123 -12.20 27.68 15.22
N GLU A 124 -13.13 27.00 14.56
CA GLU A 124 -14.44 27.55 14.20
C GLU A 124 -15.21 27.95 15.46
N SER A 125 -15.27 27.09 16.49
CA SER A 125 -15.89 27.43 17.78
C SER A 125 -15.22 28.63 18.45
N THR A 126 -13.88 28.73 18.37
CA THR A 126 -13.13 29.86 18.94
C THR A 126 -13.46 31.17 18.20
N ILE A 127 -13.65 31.11 16.89
CA ILE A 127 -14.05 32.27 16.09
C ILE A 127 -15.45 32.74 16.51
N ASP A 128 -16.42 31.82 16.61
CA ASP A 128 -17.79 32.15 17.02
C ASP A 128 -17.80 32.82 18.42
N ASP A 129 -17.02 32.29 19.37
CA ASP A 129 -16.90 32.86 20.72
C ASP A 129 -16.31 34.28 20.69
N LEU A 130 -15.26 34.50 19.88
CA LEU A 130 -14.61 35.81 19.74
C LEU A 130 -15.50 36.83 19.02
N GLU A 131 -16.30 36.40 18.03
CA GLU A 131 -17.27 37.25 17.37
C GLU A 131 -18.35 37.72 18.36
N SER A 132 -18.87 36.81 19.20
CA SER A 132 -19.82 37.17 20.26
C SER A 132 -19.21 38.12 21.29
N GLU A 133 -17.98 37.88 21.73
CA GLU A 133 -17.29 38.80 22.67
C GLU A 133 -17.07 40.18 22.03
N ASN A 134 -16.83 40.23 20.72
CA ASN A 134 -16.66 41.50 20.01
C ASN A 134 -17.97 42.31 19.97
N GLU A 135 -19.10 41.65 19.67
CA GLU A 135 -20.42 42.28 19.68
C GLU A 135 -20.75 42.84 21.08
N ASP A 136 -20.53 42.06 22.14
CA ASP A 136 -20.75 42.49 23.52
C ASP A 136 -19.91 43.74 23.89
N LEU A 137 -18.64 43.77 23.45
CA LEU A 137 -17.74 44.91 23.69
C LEU A 137 -18.12 46.14 22.86
N GLU A 138 -18.65 45.96 21.65
CA GLU A 138 -19.17 47.06 20.83
C GLU A 138 -20.41 47.69 21.48
N ASP A 139 -21.32 46.87 22.03
CA ASP A 139 -22.49 47.33 22.77
C ASP A 139 -22.10 48.07 24.06
N GLU A 140 -21.18 47.51 24.86
CA GLU A 140 -20.67 48.18 26.08
C GLU A 140 -20.01 49.53 25.75
N ARG A 141 -19.23 49.59 24.66
CA ARG A 141 -18.63 50.84 24.20
C ARG A 141 -19.69 51.87 23.84
N ALA A 142 -20.73 51.48 23.12
CA ALA A 142 -21.82 52.40 22.75
C ALA A 142 -22.53 52.95 24.01
N GLU A 143 -22.81 52.10 24.99
CA GLU A 143 -23.42 52.51 26.26
C GLU A 143 -22.53 53.51 27.03
N LEU A 144 -21.22 53.27 27.05
CA LEU A 144 -20.26 54.19 27.67
C LEU A 144 -20.16 55.52 26.93
N GLU A 145 -20.23 55.51 25.59
CA GLU A 145 -20.25 56.74 24.78
C GLU A 145 -21.50 57.58 25.07
N ASP A 146 -22.67 56.95 25.22
CA ASP A 146 -23.92 57.62 25.61
C ASP A 146 -23.82 58.21 27.03
N GLN A 147 -23.31 57.44 28.00
CA GLN A 147 -23.09 57.94 29.37
C GLN A 147 -22.14 59.15 29.42
N VAL A 148 -21.09 59.15 28.59
CA VAL A 148 -20.17 60.28 28.47
C VAL A 148 -20.89 61.51 27.92
N SER A 149 -21.77 61.35 26.92
CA SER A 149 -22.57 62.45 26.38
C SER A 149 -23.52 63.03 27.44
N ASP A 150 -24.25 62.17 28.17
CA ASP A 150 -25.16 62.60 29.22
C ASP A 150 -24.43 63.38 30.33
N LEU A 151 -23.25 62.91 30.74
CA LEU A 151 -22.42 63.60 31.72
C LEU A 151 -21.90 64.95 31.22
N GLN A 152 -21.63 65.08 29.91
CA GLN A 152 -21.24 66.37 29.30
C GLN A 152 -22.40 67.36 29.34
N ASP A 153 -23.61 66.94 28.99
CA ASP A 153 -24.82 67.77 29.07
C ASP A 153 -25.11 68.22 30.51
N ASP A 154 -24.93 67.32 31.49
CA ASP A 154 -25.06 67.64 32.91
C ASP A 154 -24.03 68.69 33.38
N ILE A 155 -22.78 68.58 32.91
CA ILE A 155 -21.72 69.57 33.18
C ILE A 155 -22.12 70.94 32.62
N ASP A 156 -22.51 71.02 31.35
CA ASP A 156 -22.90 72.27 30.70
C ASP A 156 -24.10 72.95 31.42
N SER A 157 -25.06 72.14 31.89
CA SER A 157 -26.20 72.61 32.68
C SER A 157 -25.78 73.17 34.04
N LEU A 158 -24.88 72.47 34.75
CA LEU A 158 -24.34 72.91 36.03
C LEU A 158 -23.51 74.19 35.88
N GLU A 159 -22.69 74.30 34.84
CA GLU A 159 -21.92 75.51 34.53
C GLU A 159 -22.82 76.71 34.27
N SER A 160 -23.88 76.53 33.47
CA SER A 160 -24.88 77.58 33.20
C SER A 160 -25.58 78.06 34.48
N ARG A 161 -25.91 77.11 35.37
CA ARG A 161 -26.54 77.40 36.66
C ARG A 161 -25.58 78.09 37.64
N ILE A 162 -24.29 77.75 37.62
CA ILE A 162 -23.25 78.46 38.36
C ILE A 162 -23.21 79.92 37.89
N SER A 163 -23.13 80.17 36.58
CA SER A 163 -23.12 81.53 36.03
C SER A 163 -24.35 82.35 36.44
N THR A 164 -25.55 81.75 36.42
CA THR A 164 -26.77 82.45 36.87
C THR A 164 -26.72 82.78 38.36
N LEU A 165 -26.23 81.86 39.20
CA LEU A 165 -26.07 82.10 40.63
C LEU A 165 -25.01 83.16 40.92
N GLU A 166 -23.95 83.25 40.12
CA GLU A 166 -22.95 84.31 40.20
C GLU A 166 -23.57 85.69 39.88
N ASP A 167 -24.38 85.79 38.81
CA ASP A 167 -25.10 87.01 38.46
C ASP A 167 -26.09 87.43 39.57
N ASP A 168 -26.86 86.48 40.12
CA ASP A 168 -27.79 86.72 41.23
C ASP A 168 -27.05 87.23 42.49
N ILE A 169 -25.86 86.70 42.77
CA ILE A 169 -25.01 87.16 43.89
C ILE A 169 -24.58 88.62 43.65
N GLU A 170 -24.11 88.96 42.45
CA GLU A 170 -23.68 90.32 42.12
C GLU A 170 -24.85 91.33 42.25
N GLU A 171 -26.03 90.99 41.76
CA GLU A 171 -27.24 91.80 41.90
C GLU A 171 -27.63 91.99 43.38
N LEU A 172 -27.63 90.92 44.18
CA LEU A 172 -27.93 91.00 45.62
C LEU A 172 -26.89 91.81 46.40
N GLU A 173 -25.62 91.75 46.00
CA GLU A 173 -24.55 92.57 46.57
C GLU A 173 -24.77 94.06 46.26
N ASN A 174 -25.11 94.39 45.01
CA ASN A 174 -25.43 95.76 44.59
C ASN A 174 -26.65 96.31 45.32
N GLN A 175 -27.74 95.55 45.40
CA GLN A 175 -28.93 95.93 46.18
C GLN A 175 -28.62 96.11 47.67
N ASN A 176 -27.78 95.27 48.25
CA ASN A 176 -27.30 95.45 49.62
C ASN A 176 -26.55 96.77 49.79
N GLN A 177 -25.72 97.14 48.81
CA GLN A 177 -24.97 98.39 48.84
C GLN A 177 -25.90 99.60 48.72
N GLU A 178 -26.84 99.61 47.77
CA GLU A 178 -27.84 100.68 47.66
C GLU A 178 -28.66 100.83 48.95
N LEU A 179 -29.13 99.73 49.54
CA LEU A 179 -29.87 99.79 50.80
C LEU A 179 -29.02 100.35 51.95
N ARG A 180 -27.72 100.04 51.99
CA ARG A 180 -26.80 100.64 52.98
C ARG A 180 -26.65 102.13 52.76
N ASP A 181 -26.46 102.56 51.52
CA ASP A 181 -26.31 103.98 51.14
C ASP A 181 -27.61 104.77 51.44
N ASP A 182 -28.78 104.18 51.19
CA ASP A 182 -30.09 104.74 51.52
C ASP A 182 -30.28 104.89 53.04
N ILE A 183 -29.88 103.87 53.82
CA ILE A 183 -29.90 103.93 55.28
C ILE A 183 -28.98 105.06 55.79
N GLU A 184 -27.75 105.15 55.27
CA GLU A 184 -26.80 106.22 55.62
C GLU A 184 -27.40 107.60 55.29
N THR A 185 -28.00 107.74 54.11
CA THR A 185 -28.68 108.98 53.68
C THR A 185 -29.83 109.34 54.60
N LEU A 186 -30.72 108.40 54.93
CA LEU A 186 -31.87 108.63 55.82
C LEU A 186 -31.45 108.98 57.26
N CYS A 187 -30.38 108.36 57.76
CA CYS A 187 -29.83 108.65 59.09
C CYS A 187 -29.09 110.01 59.15
N SER A 188 -28.58 110.51 58.01
CA SER A 188 -27.99 111.86 57.93
C SER A 188 -29.02 112.99 58.01
N GLN A 189 -30.31 112.71 57.79
CA GLN A 189 -31.38 113.72 57.82
C GLN A 189 -31.65 114.23 59.25
N PRO A 190 -31.82 115.55 59.45
CA PRO A 190 -31.89 116.17 60.78
C PRO A 190 -33.09 115.72 61.63
N GLU A 191 -34.16 115.22 61.01
CA GLU A 191 -35.36 114.70 61.68
C GLU A 191 -35.15 113.30 62.28
N ASN A 192 -34.07 112.60 61.92
CA ASN A 192 -33.78 111.22 62.32
C ASN A 192 -32.51 111.06 63.16
N GLN A 193 -31.65 112.09 63.27
CA GLN A 193 -30.36 112.03 63.97
C GLN A 193 -30.45 111.67 65.47
N GLU A 194 -31.59 111.90 66.12
CA GLU A 194 -31.78 111.57 67.55
C GLU A 194 -32.47 110.20 67.77
N LYS A 195 -32.76 109.43 66.69
CA LYS A 195 -33.38 108.11 66.80
C LYS A 195 -32.33 107.02 67.03
N ALA A 196 -32.52 106.23 68.08
CA ALA A 196 -31.63 105.10 68.44
C ALA A 196 -31.45 104.05 67.33
N THR A 197 -32.35 104.00 66.34
CA THR A 197 -32.25 103.09 65.20
C THR A 197 -31.15 103.45 64.20
N CYS A 198 -30.53 104.63 64.31
CA CYS A 198 -29.40 105.08 63.49
C CYS A 198 -28.04 104.96 64.22
N GLU A 199 -27.97 104.28 65.36
CA GLU A 199 -26.68 104.04 66.04
C GLU A 199 -25.92 102.90 65.35
N GLY A 200 -24.92 103.23 64.54
CA GLY A 200 -24.00 102.28 63.89
C GLY A 200 -24.02 102.28 62.36
N TYR A 201 -24.82 103.16 61.75
CA TYR A 201 -24.84 103.52 60.33
C TYR A 201 -24.69 105.04 60.21
#